data_AF-A0A420F8W3-F1
#
_entry.id   AF-A0A420F8W3-F1
#
_cell.length_a   1.000
_cell.length_b   1.000
_cell.length_c   1.000
_cell.angle_alpha   90.00
_cell.angle_beta   90.00
_cell.angle_gamma   90.00
#
_symmetry.space_group_name_H-M   'P 1'
#
loop_
_entity.id
_entity.type
_entity.pdbx_description
1 polymer ?
#
loop_
_entity_poly.entity_id
_entity_poly.type
_entity_poly.pdbx_seq_one_letter_code
_entity_poly.pdbx_strand_id
1 'polypeptide(L)'
;MTTPVTAHTRAVRDGLNDTPVPLVDAVPLLPRTAGLYAWWAEPGVLPDLPGPPNDADPDVRLLYLGIATSLRTRVVRNHLARSGSSTLRRTLAGLLLPTERYRTTWTDRVVLVPEDEDRLTAWMRANLRLTWFACEQPRQHETALITSLRPPLNVDGARPGEVRDLVKAAKAAYAASAGPRPAAS
;
A
#
# COMPACT_ATOMS: atom_id res chain seq x y z
N MET A 1 -18.27 -4.24 22.48
CA MET A 1 -19.11 -5.09 21.62
C MET A 1 -18.60 -4.97 20.20
N THR A 2 -18.03 -6.04 19.64
CA THR A 2 -17.58 -6.07 18.24
C THR A 2 -18.79 -6.37 17.38
N THR A 3 -19.21 -5.42 16.53
CA THR A 3 -20.28 -5.64 15.55
C THR A 3 -19.92 -6.87 14.71
N PRO A 4 -20.82 -7.85 14.53
CA PRO A 4 -20.52 -9.01 13.70
C PRO A 4 -20.17 -8.56 12.28
N VAL A 5 -19.05 -9.07 11.78
CA VAL A 5 -18.63 -8.84 10.39
C VAL A 5 -19.69 -9.42 9.47
N THR A 6 -20.25 -8.60 8.58
CA THR A 6 -21.30 -9.05 7.65
C THR A 6 -20.77 -10.17 6.74
N ALA A 7 -21.65 -11.07 6.28
CA ALA A 7 -21.28 -12.13 5.34
C ALA A 7 -20.58 -11.58 4.09
N HIS A 8 -21.02 -10.41 3.61
CA HIS A 8 -20.39 -9.74 2.48
C HIS A 8 -18.97 -9.27 2.79
N THR A 9 -18.71 -8.74 3.99
CA THR A 9 -17.34 -8.36 4.41
C THR A 9 -16.44 -9.57 4.56
N ARG A 10 -16.98 -10.73 4.96
CA ARG A 10 -16.24 -12.00 4.98
C ARG A 10 -15.85 -12.42 3.56
N ALA A 11 -16.77 -12.42 2.61
CA ALA A 11 -16.45 -12.76 1.22
C ALA A 11 -15.36 -11.84 0.63
N VAL A 12 -15.39 -10.54 0.93
CA VAL A 12 -14.33 -9.61 0.56
C VAL A 12 -13.00 -9.99 1.21
N ARG A 13 -12.99 -10.31 2.51
CA ARG A 13 -11.79 -10.75 3.22
C ARG A 13 -11.21 -12.00 2.58
N ASP A 14 -12.05 -12.99 2.30
CA ASP A 14 -11.63 -14.28 1.73
C ASP A 14 -11.02 -14.06 0.35
N GLY A 15 -11.67 -13.25 -0.51
CA GLY A 15 -11.13 -12.92 -1.82
C GLY A 15 -9.85 -12.08 -1.79
N LEU A 16 -9.66 -11.23 -0.78
CA LEU A 16 -8.38 -10.54 -0.58
C LEU A 16 -7.29 -11.49 -0.05
N ASN A 17 -7.65 -12.56 0.64
CA ASN A 17 -6.73 -13.60 1.11
C ASN A 17 -6.54 -14.76 0.11
N ASP A 18 -7.05 -14.63 -1.11
CA ASP A 18 -6.70 -15.53 -2.21
C ASP A 18 -5.21 -15.41 -2.56
N THR A 19 -4.75 -16.23 -3.50
CA THR A 19 -3.35 -16.36 -3.91
C THR A 19 -2.79 -15.03 -4.43
N PRO A 20 -1.82 -14.41 -3.73
CA PRO A 20 -1.20 -13.17 -4.19
C PRO A 20 -0.36 -13.40 -5.45
N VAL A 21 -0.66 -12.67 -6.51
CA VAL A 21 0.05 -12.84 -7.79
C VAL A 21 1.08 -11.72 -8.04
N PRO A 22 2.18 -12.01 -8.75
CA PRO A 22 3.13 -11.00 -9.18
C PRO A 22 2.47 -9.88 -9.98
N LEU A 23 3.01 -8.65 -9.91
CA LEU A 23 2.43 -7.50 -10.58
C LEU A 23 2.37 -7.60 -12.11
N VAL A 24 3.29 -8.36 -12.72
CA VAL A 24 3.27 -8.61 -14.17
C VAL A 24 2.02 -9.38 -14.59
N ASP A 25 1.56 -10.31 -13.75
CA ASP A 25 0.38 -11.14 -14.00
C ASP A 25 -0.91 -10.45 -13.53
N ALA A 26 -0.83 -9.68 -12.43
CA ALA A 26 -1.99 -8.96 -11.89
C ALA A 26 -2.48 -7.85 -12.84
N VAL A 27 -1.57 -7.04 -13.39
CA VAL A 27 -1.91 -5.82 -14.12
C VAL A 27 -2.83 -6.06 -15.34
N PRO A 28 -2.62 -7.09 -16.17
CA PRO A 28 -3.54 -7.43 -17.26
C PRO A 28 -4.96 -7.78 -16.78
N LEU A 29 -5.09 -8.40 -15.60
CA LEU A 29 -6.35 -8.96 -15.08
C LEU A 29 -7.19 -7.96 -14.27
N LEU A 30 -6.59 -6.84 -13.85
CA LEU A 30 -7.29 -5.84 -13.04
C LEU A 30 -8.53 -5.29 -13.77
N PRO A 31 -9.73 -5.40 -13.18
CA PRO A 31 -10.94 -4.88 -13.78
C PRO A 31 -11.00 -3.36 -13.66
N ARG A 32 -11.80 -2.75 -14.53
CA ARG A 32 -12.08 -1.30 -14.49
C ARG A 32 -13.27 -0.95 -13.57
N THR A 33 -13.53 -1.78 -12.56
CA THR A 33 -14.65 -1.62 -11.60
C THR A 33 -14.15 -1.18 -10.23
N ALA A 34 -15.07 -0.75 -9.38
CA ALA A 34 -14.80 -0.52 -7.98
C ALA A 34 -14.42 -1.82 -7.26
N GLY A 35 -13.69 -1.68 -6.15
CA GLY A 35 -13.29 -2.81 -5.33
C GLY A 35 -12.21 -2.48 -4.31
N LEU A 36 -11.67 -3.54 -3.72
CA LEU A 36 -10.57 -3.49 -2.76
C LEU A 36 -9.35 -4.19 -3.35
N TYR A 37 -8.18 -3.81 -2.86
CA TYR A 37 -6.91 -4.45 -3.20
C TYR A 37 -6.02 -4.56 -1.98
N ALA A 38 -5.18 -5.59 -1.95
CA ALA A 38 -4.22 -5.83 -0.90
C ALA A 38 -2.83 -6.08 -1.48
N TRP A 39 -1.83 -5.50 -0.84
CA TRP A 39 -0.42 -5.60 -1.19
C TRP A 39 0.28 -6.52 -0.20
N TRP A 40 1.05 -7.45 -0.76
CA TRP A 40 1.72 -8.51 -0.02
C TRP A 40 3.20 -8.50 -0.34
N ALA A 41 4.03 -8.97 0.60
CA ALA A 41 5.44 -9.23 0.37
C ALA A 41 5.92 -10.38 1.24
N GLU A 42 7.00 -11.04 0.84
CA GLU A 42 7.70 -11.99 1.70
C GLU A 42 8.26 -11.27 2.95
N PRO A 43 8.29 -11.91 4.14
CA PRO A 43 8.78 -11.30 5.37
C PRO A 43 10.16 -10.63 5.26
N GLY A 44 11.08 -11.21 4.47
CA GLY A 44 12.43 -10.69 4.29
C GLY A 44 12.51 -9.36 3.55
N VAL A 45 11.46 -8.95 2.82
CA VAL A 45 11.45 -7.70 2.03
C VAL A 45 11.35 -6.47 2.94
N LEU A 46 10.51 -6.55 3.98
CA LEU A 46 10.29 -5.49 4.97
C LEU A 46 10.15 -6.14 6.36
N PRO A 47 11.27 -6.59 6.97
CA PRO A 47 11.24 -7.44 8.17
C PRO A 47 10.62 -6.76 9.39
N ASP A 48 10.67 -5.43 9.46
CA ASP A 48 10.11 -4.64 10.57
C ASP A 48 8.58 -4.45 10.46
N LEU A 49 7.93 -5.02 9.44
CA LEU A 49 6.49 -4.92 9.21
C LEU A 49 5.80 -6.29 9.38
N PRO A 50 5.42 -6.67 10.62
CA PRO A 50 4.78 -7.94 10.90
C PRO A 50 3.28 -7.93 10.56
N GLY A 51 2.95 -7.98 9.26
CA GLY A 51 1.57 -8.17 8.80
C GLY A 51 1.04 -9.59 9.05
N PRO A 52 -0.28 -9.84 9.00
CA PRO A 52 -0.79 -11.21 9.04
C PRO A 52 -0.34 -12.00 7.80
N PRO A 53 -0.13 -13.32 7.91
CA PRO A 53 0.11 -14.19 6.76
C PRO A 53 -1.12 -14.20 5.83
N ASN A 54 -0.90 -14.43 4.54
CA ASN A 54 -2.00 -14.76 3.62
C ASN A 54 -2.46 -16.20 3.86
N ASP A 55 -3.77 -16.45 3.73
CA ASP A 55 -4.34 -17.78 4.00
C ASP A 55 -4.02 -18.79 2.87
N ALA A 56 -3.93 -18.34 1.61
CA ALA A 56 -3.59 -19.18 0.45
C ALA A 56 -2.07 -19.32 0.22
N ASP A 57 -1.27 -18.36 0.67
CA ASP A 57 0.20 -18.34 0.58
C ASP A 57 0.82 -17.84 1.91
N PRO A 58 1.06 -18.74 2.88
CA PRO A 58 1.61 -18.37 4.18
C PRO A 58 3.04 -17.82 4.15
N ASP A 59 3.72 -17.77 3.00
CA ASP A 59 5.07 -17.21 2.86
C ASP A 59 5.07 -15.70 2.62
N VAL A 60 3.89 -15.10 2.40
CA VAL A 60 3.76 -13.63 2.28
C VAL A 60 2.94 -13.02 3.41
N ARG A 61 3.13 -11.72 3.63
CA ARG A 61 2.52 -10.94 4.71
C ARG A 61 1.76 -9.76 4.13
N LEU A 62 0.58 -9.49 4.67
CA LEU A 62 -0.22 -8.33 4.28
C LEU A 62 0.46 -7.04 4.71
N LEU A 63 0.77 -6.15 3.78
CA LEU A 63 1.38 -4.85 4.09
C LEU A 63 0.37 -3.71 4.10
N TYR A 64 -0.50 -3.67 3.10
CA TYR A 64 -1.41 -2.56 2.87
C TYR A 64 -2.71 -3.04 2.21
N LEU A 65 -3.82 -2.43 2.60
CA LEU A 65 -5.12 -2.59 1.97
C LEU A 65 -5.68 -1.22 1.60
N GLY A 66 -6.36 -1.14 0.46
CA GLY A 66 -7.08 0.07 0.09
C GLY A 66 -8.27 -0.19 -0.82
N ILE A 67 -9.06 0.86 -1.02
CA ILE A 67 -10.21 0.86 -1.94
C ILE A 67 -9.94 1.64 -3.23
N ALA A 68 -10.69 1.30 -4.26
CA ALA A 68 -10.68 1.97 -5.55
C ALA A 68 -12.10 2.09 -6.11
N THR A 69 -12.38 3.18 -6.82
CA THR A 69 -13.52 3.28 -7.74
C THR A 69 -13.23 2.63 -9.09
N SER A 70 -11.95 2.42 -9.41
CA SER A 70 -11.47 1.61 -10.53
C SER A 70 -10.15 0.95 -10.13
N LEU A 71 -10.17 -0.38 -9.94
CA LEU A 71 -8.99 -1.14 -9.49
C LEU A 71 -7.82 -0.96 -10.47
N ARG A 72 -8.07 -1.12 -11.78
CA ARG A 72 -7.04 -0.92 -12.81
C ARG A 72 -6.42 0.48 -12.76
N THR A 73 -7.24 1.53 -12.70
CA THR A 73 -6.72 2.90 -12.65
C THR A 73 -5.91 3.13 -11.38
N ARG A 74 -6.43 2.71 -10.22
CA ARG A 74 -5.76 2.90 -8.93
C ARG A 74 -4.39 2.24 -8.89
N VAL A 75 -4.29 0.99 -9.32
CA VAL A 75 -3.01 0.27 -9.30
C VAL A 75 -2.07 0.84 -10.37
N VAL A 76 -2.50 0.90 -11.64
CA VAL A 76 -1.61 1.21 -12.77
C VAL A 76 -1.26 2.69 -12.85
N ARG A 77 -2.24 3.58 -12.68
CA ARG A 77 -2.06 5.04 -12.86
C ARG A 77 -1.69 5.78 -11.59
N ASN A 78 -1.83 5.16 -10.41
CA ASN A 78 -1.40 5.77 -9.15
C ASN A 78 -0.25 4.99 -8.50
N HIS A 79 -0.48 3.76 -8.06
CA HIS A 79 0.53 3.00 -7.31
C HIS A 79 1.77 2.60 -8.14
N LEU A 80 1.61 2.41 -9.44
CA LEU A 80 2.70 2.10 -10.38
C LEU A 80 3.07 3.27 -11.29
N ALA A 81 2.82 4.51 -10.85
CA ALA A 81 3.13 5.70 -11.63
C ALA A 81 3.89 6.76 -10.82
N ARG A 82 3.20 7.52 -9.95
CA ARG A 82 3.77 8.71 -9.31
C ARG A 82 3.41 8.77 -7.83
N SER A 83 4.43 9.03 -7.00
CA SER A 83 4.35 9.20 -5.56
C SER A 83 3.36 10.30 -5.13
N GLY A 84 3.19 11.35 -5.95
CA GLY A 84 2.25 12.44 -5.65
C GLY A 84 0.80 11.98 -5.40
N SER A 85 0.37 10.92 -6.10
CA SER A 85 -1.00 10.38 -6.03
C SER A 85 -1.13 9.11 -5.18
N SER A 86 -0.04 8.65 -4.56
CA SER A 86 0.01 7.34 -3.88
C SER A 86 0.62 7.41 -2.49
N THR A 87 -0.22 7.28 -1.45
CA THR A 87 0.24 7.18 -0.06
C THR A 87 1.13 5.96 0.16
N LEU A 88 0.82 4.83 -0.49
CA LEU A 88 1.66 3.63 -0.45
C LEU A 88 3.07 3.94 -0.95
N ARG A 89 3.22 4.55 -2.15
CA ARG A 89 4.54 4.87 -2.72
C ARG A 89 5.36 5.78 -1.80
N ARG A 90 4.75 6.84 -1.26
CA ARG A 90 5.45 7.74 -0.33
C ARG A 90 5.90 7.05 0.94
N THR A 91 5.09 6.12 1.45
CA THR A 91 5.43 5.35 2.65
C THR A 91 6.57 4.36 2.37
N LEU A 92 6.50 3.62 1.26
CA LEU A 92 7.58 2.72 0.82
C LEU A 92 8.87 3.47 0.55
N ALA A 93 8.82 4.59 -0.16
CA ALA A 93 9.98 5.44 -0.41
C ALA A 93 10.61 5.93 0.90
N GLY A 94 9.80 6.31 1.90
CA GLY A 94 10.29 6.69 3.23
C GLY A 94 10.95 5.55 3.99
N LEU A 95 10.38 4.35 3.94
CA LEU A 95 10.94 3.15 4.58
C LEU A 95 12.28 2.73 3.95
N LEU A 96 12.37 2.86 2.64
CA LEU A 96 13.54 2.46 1.84
C LEU A 96 14.57 3.59 1.69
N LEU A 97 14.28 4.80 2.17
CA LEU A 97 15.18 5.95 2.03
C LEU A 97 16.61 5.69 2.54
N PRO A 98 16.82 5.01 3.70
CA PRO A 98 18.16 4.74 4.22
C PRO A 98 19.01 3.82 3.32
N THR A 99 18.37 2.91 2.58
CA THR A 99 19.04 1.90 1.76
C THR A 99 19.11 2.29 0.29
N GLU A 100 17.98 2.73 -0.27
CA GLU A 100 17.83 3.05 -1.69
C GLU A 100 18.28 4.47 -2.06
N ARG A 101 18.42 5.36 -1.06
CA ARG A 101 18.86 6.75 -1.25
C ARG A 101 18.06 7.50 -2.32
N TYR A 102 16.73 7.33 -2.32
CA TYR A 102 15.85 8.03 -3.26
C TYR A 102 15.98 9.55 -3.16
N ARG A 103 15.95 10.23 -4.30
CA ARG A 103 15.93 11.69 -4.38
C ARG A 103 14.50 12.20 -4.56
N THR A 104 14.23 13.36 -3.97
CA THR A 104 12.91 13.98 -3.98
C THR A 104 12.98 15.44 -4.39
N THR A 105 11.83 15.97 -4.78
CA THR A 105 11.65 17.37 -5.17
C THR A 105 10.27 17.87 -4.74
N TRP A 106 10.09 19.19 -4.78
CA TRP A 106 8.84 19.85 -4.47
C TRP A 106 7.96 20.04 -5.72
N THR A 107 6.67 19.77 -5.54
CA THR A 107 5.57 20.18 -6.43
C THR A 107 4.54 20.94 -5.58
N ASP A 108 3.26 20.55 -5.59
CA ASP A 108 2.31 20.90 -4.51
C ASP A 108 2.67 20.18 -3.19
N ARG A 109 3.43 19.08 -3.30
CA ARG A 109 3.95 18.24 -2.21
C ARG A 109 5.32 17.64 -2.57
N VAL A 110 5.96 16.97 -1.61
CA VAL A 110 7.18 16.21 -1.85
C VAL A 110 6.88 14.96 -2.69
N VAL A 111 7.59 14.82 -3.81
CA VAL A 111 7.52 13.70 -4.74
C VAL A 111 8.92 13.18 -5.05
N LEU A 112 9.02 11.95 -5.54
CA LEU A 112 10.26 11.42 -6.08
C LEU A 112 10.59 12.13 -7.41
N VAL A 113 11.89 12.28 -7.69
CA VAL A 113 12.34 12.66 -9.04
C VAL A 113 12.02 11.54 -10.05
N PRO A 114 11.89 11.84 -11.36
CA PRO A 114 11.45 10.86 -12.35
C PRO A 114 12.21 9.53 -12.32
N GLU A 115 13.53 9.57 -12.19
CA GLU A 115 14.34 8.34 -12.20
C GLU A 115 14.08 7.48 -10.95
N ASP A 116 13.82 8.11 -9.81
CA ASP A 116 13.54 7.42 -8.56
C ASP A 116 12.08 6.94 -8.47
N GLU A 117 11.15 7.55 -9.23
CA GLU A 117 9.82 6.96 -9.45
C GLU A 117 9.92 5.62 -10.20
N ASP A 118 10.78 5.55 -11.22
CA ASP A 118 10.99 4.32 -11.99
C ASP A 118 11.69 3.25 -11.14
N ARG A 119 12.72 3.63 -10.38
CA ARG A 119 13.39 2.72 -9.42
C ARG A 119 12.41 2.16 -8.38
N LEU A 120 11.57 2.98 -7.77
CA LEU A 120 10.57 2.50 -6.82
C LEU A 120 9.55 1.58 -7.51
N THR A 121 9.15 1.87 -8.75
CA THR A 121 8.24 0.99 -9.51
C THR A 121 8.89 -0.36 -9.80
N ALA A 122 10.17 -0.39 -10.18
CA ALA A 122 10.92 -1.62 -10.36
C ALA A 122 11.03 -2.41 -9.05
N TRP A 123 11.34 -1.75 -7.94
CA TRP A 123 11.36 -2.37 -6.61
C TRP A 123 9.99 -2.96 -6.25
N MET A 124 8.90 -2.23 -6.48
CA MET A 124 7.55 -2.72 -6.22
C MET A 124 7.21 -3.95 -7.07
N ARG A 125 7.61 -3.98 -8.35
CA ARG A 125 7.39 -5.13 -9.24
C ARG A 125 8.17 -6.37 -8.83
N ALA A 126 9.38 -6.19 -8.32
CA ALA A 126 10.23 -7.30 -7.88
C ALA A 126 9.78 -7.89 -6.55
N ASN A 127 9.25 -7.07 -5.64
CA ASN A 127 9.06 -7.46 -4.24
C ASN A 127 7.60 -7.60 -3.81
N LEU A 128 6.65 -7.00 -4.52
CA LEU A 128 5.25 -6.98 -4.11
C LEU A 128 4.36 -7.88 -4.96
N ARG A 129 3.41 -8.50 -4.28
CA ARG A 129 2.30 -9.26 -4.87
C ARG A 129 0.98 -8.56 -4.60
N LEU A 130 -0.03 -8.86 -5.41
CA LEU A 130 -1.33 -8.20 -5.35
C LEU A 130 -2.46 -9.23 -5.32
N THR A 131 -3.45 -8.97 -4.47
CA THR A 131 -4.80 -9.52 -4.60
C THR A 131 -5.79 -8.39 -4.75
N TRP A 132 -6.95 -8.68 -5.33
CA TRP A 132 -8.04 -7.72 -5.47
C TRP A 132 -9.40 -8.41 -5.41
N PHE A 133 -10.41 -7.66 -5.01
CA PHE A 133 -11.79 -8.11 -4.99
C PHE A 133 -12.70 -7.02 -5.55
N ALA A 134 -13.40 -7.31 -6.64
CA ALA A 134 -14.37 -6.40 -7.24
C ALA A 134 -15.61 -6.32 -6.35
N CYS A 135 -16.04 -5.10 -6.01
CA CYS A 135 -17.20 -4.85 -5.17
C CYS A 135 -17.72 -3.44 -5.46
N GLU A 136 -19.03 -3.27 -5.56
CA GLU A 136 -19.65 -1.98 -5.88
C GLU A 136 -19.47 -0.94 -4.76
N GLN A 137 -19.48 -1.39 -3.50
CA GLN A 137 -19.47 -0.53 -2.31
C GLN A 137 -18.24 -0.78 -1.43
N PRO A 138 -17.00 -0.67 -1.95
CA PRO A 138 -15.81 -1.11 -1.22
C PRO A 138 -15.58 -0.34 0.10
N ARG A 139 -16.04 0.92 0.16
CA ARG A 139 -15.94 1.79 1.32
C ARG A 139 -16.62 1.21 2.57
N GLN A 140 -17.70 0.45 2.42
CA GLN A 140 -18.43 -0.10 3.57
C GLN A 140 -17.63 -1.19 4.31
N HIS A 141 -16.62 -1.76 3.66
CA HIS A 141 -15.80 -2.85 4.20
C HIS A 141 -14.45 -2.38 4.75
N GLU A 142 -13.93 -1.27 4.24
CA GLU A 142 -12.54 -0.82 4.47
C GLU A 142 -12.20 -0.73 5.96
N THR A 143 -13.00 -0.01 6.76
CA THR A 143 -12.74 0.18 8.19
C THR A 143 -12.75 -1.15 8.94
N ALA A 144 -13.71 -2.04 8.65
CA ALA A 144 -13.82 -3.34 9.31
C ALA A 144 -12.63 -4.24 8.96
N LEU A 145 -12.18 -4.23 7.70
CA LEU A 145 -11.04 -5.01 7.23
C LEU A 145 -9.72 -4.46 7.80
N ILE A 146 -9.48 -3.16 7.77
CA ILE A 146 -8.29 -2.55 8.39
C ILE A 146 -8.26 -2.84 9.89
N THR A 147 -9.38 -2.73 10.58
CA THR A 147 -9.46 -2.98 12.03
C THR A 147 -9.16 -4.45 12.38
N SER A 148 -9.65 -5.39 11.57
CA SER A 148 -9.50 -6.83 11.82
C SER A 148 -8.17 -7.39 11.35
N LEU A 149 -7.71 -7.03 10.14
CA LEU A 149 -6.48 -7.52 9.54
C LEU A 149 -5.24 -6.74 10.00
N ARG A 150 -5.42 -5.49 10.47
CA ARG A 150 -4.35 -4.59 10.94
C ARG A 150 -3.14 -4.54 9.99
N PRO A 151 -3.30 -4.21 8.69
CA PRO A 151 -2.17 -4.07 7.80
C PRO A 151 -1.21 -2.99 8.33
N PRO A 152 0.11 -3.27 8.41
CA PRO A 152 1.07 -2.39 9.09
C PRO A 152 1.20 -1.01 8.45
N LEU A 153 0.94 -0.86 7.13
CA LEU A 153 1.02 0.42 6.43
C LEU A 153 -0.28 1.27 6.56
N ASN A 154 -1.38 0.69 7.03
CA ASN A 154 -2.65 1.39 7.28
C ASN A 154 -2.67 1.98 8.71
N VAL A 155 -1.84 3.01 8.96
CA VAL A 155 -1.64 3.59 10.30
C VAL A 155 -2.71 4.56 10.79
N ASP A 156 -3.65 4.96 9.93
CA ASP A 156 -4.72 5.88 10.31
C ASP A 156 -5.71 5.14 11.22
N GLY A 157 -5.87 5.62 12.46
CA GLY A 157 -6.68 4.93 13.47
C GLY A 157 -6.04 3.66 14.07
N ALA A 158 -4.82 3.29 13.66
CA ALA A 158 -4.09 2.18 14.25
C ALA A 158 -3.69 2.51 15.70
N ARG A 159 -3.66 1.46 16.55
CA ARG A 159 -3.23 1.58 17.95
C ARG A 159 -1.76 2.04 18.03
N PRO A 160 -1.37 2.83 19.05
CA PRO A 160 0.04 3.13 19.31
C PRO A 160 0.88 1.86 19.42
N GLY A 161 2.14 1.93 18.98
CA GLY A 161 3.08 0.81 18.98
C GLY A 161 4.20 1.00 17.96
N GLU A 162 5.26 0.21 18.10
CA GLU A 162 6.52 0.35 17.37
C GLU A 162 6.32 0.38 15.84
N VAL A 163 5.51 -0.54 15.29
CA VAL A 163 5.22 -0.61 13.85
C VAL A 163 4.57 0.67 13.34
N ARG A 164 3.62 1.22 14.11
CA ARG A 164 2.95 2.48 13.74
C ARG A 164 3.92 3.65 13.78
N ASP A 165 4.80 3.67 14.78
CA ASP A 165 5.76 4.76 14.97
C ASP A 165 6.86 4.72 13.90
N LEU A 166 7.32 3.51 13.52
CA LEU A 166 8.20 3.27 12.38
C LEU A 166 7.59 3.83 11.08
N VAL A 167 6.35 3.44 10.76
CA VAL A 167 5.69 3.89 9.53
C VAL A 167 5.44 5.40 9.53
N LYS A 168 5.12 5.99 10.69
CA LYS A 168 4.99 7.44 10.82
C LYS A 168 6.33 8.16 10.66
N ALA A 169 7.40 7.63 11.23
CA ALA A 169 8.75 8.15 11.06
C ALA A 169 9.17 8.10 9.58
N ALA A 170 8.91 7.00 8.89
CA ALA A 170 9.17 6.86 7.46
C ALA A 170 8.40 7.90 6.62
N LYS A 171 7.10 8.10 6.90
CA LYS A 171 6.30 9.15 6.24
C LYS A 171 6.87 10.55 6.50
N ALA A 172 7.31 10.84 7.73
CA ALA A 172 7.90 12.12 8.09
C ALA A 172 9.25 12.34 7.40
N ALA A 173 10.12 11.32 7.39
CA ALA A 173 11.41 11.35 6.70
C ALA A 173 11.23 11.61 5.20
N TYR A 174 10.28 10.93 4.56
CA TYR A 174 9.93 11.19 3.16
C TYR A 174 9.46 12.64 2.96
N ALA A 175 8.55 13.14 3.81
CA ALA A 175 8.04 14.51 3.69
C ALA A 175 9.11 15.59 3.93
N ALA A 176 10.16 15.30 4.70
CA ALA A 176 11.28 16.21 4.95
C ALA A 176 12.41 16.10 3.90
N SER A 177 12.43 15.02 3.10
CA SER A 177 13.57 14.66 2.25
C SER A 177 13.92 15.68 1.15
N ALA A 178 12.96 16.50 0.71
CA ALA A 178 13.20 17.53 -0.30
C ALA A 178 13.71 18.86 0.31
N GLY A 179 13.98 18.89 1.62
CA GLY A 179 14.36 20.10 2.33
C GLY A 179 13.21 21.13 2.42
N PRO A 180 13.53 22.38 2.81
CA PRO A 180 12.55 23.46 2.91
C PRO A 180 11.79 23.68 1.60
N ARG A 181 10.49 23.97 1.71
CA ARG A 181 9.67 24.30 0.53
C ARG A 181 10.22 25.57 -0.13
N PRO A 182 10.48 25.56 -1.45
CA PRO A 182 10.85 26.77 -2.18
C PRO A 182 9.77 27.85 -2.02
N ALA A 183 10.19 29.11 -1.88
CA ALA A 183 9.28 30.23 -1.88
C ALA A 183 8.51 30.26 -3.22
N ALA A 184 7.21 30.58 -3.17
CA ALA A 184 6.45 30.83 -4.39
C ALA A 184 7.13 31.99 -5.14
N SER A 185 7.52 31.74 -6.39
CA SER A 185 8.02 32.77 -7.31
C SER A 185 6.88 33.63 -7.81
#